data_AF-A0A0V0GR21-F1
#
_entry.id   AF-A0A0V0GR21-F1
#
_cell.length_a   1.000
_cell.length_b   1.000
_cell.length_c   1.000
_cell.angle_alpha   90.00
_cell.angle_beta   90.00
_cell.angle_gamma   90.00
#
_symmetry.space_group_name_H-M   'P 1'
#
loop_
_entity.id
_entity.type
_entity.pdbx_description
1 polymer ?
#
loop_
_entity_poly.entity_id
_entity_poly.type
_entity_poly.pdbx_seq_one_letter_code
_entity_poly.pdbx_strand_id
1 'polypeptide(L)'
;MLKECKLLNKWEDMCQYLVNMGLGPDLGNPQRIFSNKGWYTTNQFSLEVLFHNRMKQYDCLTNDSSEASAVFVPYYSGFDVARYFMG
;
A
#
# COMPACT_ATOMS: atom_id res chain seq x y z
N MET A 1 -7.77 -3.46 -4.97
CA MET A 1 -7.10 -2.17 -5.27
C MET A 1 -8.01 -1.06 -4.79
N LEU A 2 -7.48 0.03 -4.21
CA LEU A 2 -8.26 1.22 -3.88
C LEU A 2 -8.94 1.74 -5.15
N LYS A 3 -10.27 1.87 -5.12
CA LYS A 3 -11.01 2.48 -6.23
C LYS A 3 -10.65 3.96 -6.29
N GLU A 4 -10.59 4.52 -7.50
CA GLU A 4 -10.38 5.97 -7.70
C GLU A 4 -9.10 6.51 -7.04
N CYS A 5 -8.01 5.74 -7.08
CA CYS A 5 -6.72 6.13 -6.50
C CYS A 5 -6.20 7.51 -6.98
N LYS A 6 -6.58 7.94 -8.18
CA LYS A 6 -6.26 9.27 -8.73
C LYS A 6 -6.88 10.42 -7.94
N LEU A 7 -7.96 10.17 -7.22
CA LEU A 7 -8.66 11.19 -6.44
C LEU A 7 -8.10 11.33 -5.02
N LEU A 8 -7.17 10.46 -4.62
CA LEU A 8 -6.61 10.46 -3.25
C LEU A 8 -5.65 11.62 -3.00
N ASN A 9 -5.04 12.16 -4.06
CA ASN A 9 -4.20 13.34 -4.01
C ASN A 9 -4.41 14.12 -5.31
N LYS A 10 -4.70 15.42 -5.22
CA LYS A 10 -4.92 16.26 -6.40
C LYS A 10 -3.63 16.62 -7.14
N TRP A 11 -2.50 16.58 -6.43
CA TRP A 11 -1.21 16.99 -6.95
C TRP A 11 -0.45 15.86 -7.63
N GLU A 12 -0.79 14.61 -7.31
CA GLU A 12 -0.03 13.44 -7.74
C GLU A 12 -0.92 12.23 -8.01
N ASP A 13 -0.67 11.52 -9.13
CA ASP A 13 -1.37 10.27 -9.43
C ASP A 13 -0.90 9.16 -8.47
N MET A 14 -1.65 8.96 -7.38
CA MET A 14 -1.32 7.95 -6.38
C MET A 14 -1.46 6.51 -6.89
N CYS A 15 -2.15 6.28 -8.02
CA CYS A 15 -2.31 4.93 -8.55
C CYS A 15 -0.97 4.27 -8.85
N GLN A 16 0.01 5.04 -9.32
CA GLN A 16 1.33 4.51 -9.63
C GLN A 16 2.01 3.91 -8.38
N TYR A 17 1.79 4.49 -7.20
CA TYR A 17 2.41 4.05 -5.95
C TYR A 17 1.64 2.95 -5.22
N LEU A 18 0.42 2.66 -5.68
CA LEU A 18 -0.44 1.62 -5.12
C LEU A 18 -0.36 0.30 -5.90
N VAL A 19 0.44 0.24 -6.97
CA VAL A 19 0.79 -1.01 -7.66
C VAL A 19 1.66 -1.91 -6.75
N ASN A 20 1.84 -3.16 -7.15
CA ASN A 20 2.60 -4.15 -6.38
C ASN A 20 2.19 -4.17 -4.89
N MET A 21 0.87 -4.14 -4.65
CA MET A 21 0.31 -4.18 -3.30
C MET A 21 0.73 -3.01 -2.39
N GLY A 22 1.05 -1.84 -2.96
CA GLY A 22 1.49 -0.65 -2.23
C GLY A 22 3.01 -0.47 -2.15
N LEU A 23 3.79 -1.38 -2.76
CA LEU A 23 5.25 -1.20 -2.88
C LEU A 23 5.63 -0.15 -3.92
N GLY A 24 4.76 0.11 -4.90
CA GLY A 24 5.08 0.93 -6.06
C GLY A 24 5.79 0.14 -7.16
N PRO A 25 6.20 0.80 -8.26
CA PRO A 25 6.90 0.19 -9.37
C PRO A 25 8.20 -0.49 -8.94
N ASP A 26 8.61 -1.53 -9.68
CA ASP A 26 9.93 -2.13 -9.50
C ASP A 26 11.01 -1.09 -9.86
N LEU A 27 11.95 -0.87 -8.94
CA LEU A 27 13.03 0.09 -9.14
C LEU A 27 14.08 -0.45 -10.14
N GLY A 28 14.11 -1.77 -10.34
CA GLY A 28 15.08 -2.48 -11.16
C GLY A 28 16.48 -2.42 -10.55
N ASN A 29 17.49 -2.35 -11.42
CA ASN A 29 18.87 -2.17 -10.99
C ASN A 29 19.60 -1.07 -11.78
N PRO A 30 19.11 0.19 -11.72
CA PRO A 30 19.79 1.31 -12.34
C PRO A 30 21.21 1.41 -11.77
N GLN A 31 22.17 1.55 -12.68
CA GLN A 31 23.61 1.66 -12.38
C GLN A 31 24.22 0.50 -11.55
N ARG A 32 23.56 -0.66 -11.43
CA ARG A 32 24.04 -1.82 -10.64
C ARG A 32 24.19 -1.56 -9.14
N ILE A 33 23.52 -0.53 -8.61
CA ILE A 33 23.60 -0.13 -7.20
C ILE A 33 22.69 -1.00 -6.31
N PHE A 34 21.55 -1.43 -6.85
CA PHE A 34 20.55 -2.18 -6.13
C PHE A 34 20.72 -3.69 -6.34
N SER A 35 20.08 -4.48 -5.48
CA SER A 35 19.91 -5.91 -5.76
C SER A 35 18.98 -6.09 -6.97
N ASN A 36 19.17 -7.16 -7.75
CA ASN A 36 18.36 -7.42 -8.94
C ASN A 36 16.86 -7.60 -8.66
N LYS A 37 16.46 -7.76 -7.40
CA LYS A 37 15.07 -7.89 -6.94
C LYS A 37 14.92 -7.27 -5.56
N GLY A 38 13.69 -6.90 -5.21
CA GLY A 38 13.32 -6.48 -3.85
C GLY A 38 13.34 -4.97 -3.61
N TRP A 39 13.68 -4.18 -4.62
CA TRP A 39 13.69 -2.72 -4.55
C TRP A 39 12.52 -2.14 -5.34
N TYR A 40 11.78 -1.23 -4.72
CA TYR A 40 10.60 -0.61 -5.30
C TYR A 40 10.60 0.88 -5.01
N THR A 41 10.00 1.68 -5.89
CA THR A 41 9.78 3.12 -5.67
C THR A 41 8.57 3.34 -4.76
N THR A 42 8.73 2.96 -3.49
CA THR A 42 7.66 3.06 -2.48
C THR A 42 7.41 4.51 -2.08
N ASN A 43 6.15 4.94 -2.15
CA ASN A 43 5.72 6.25 -1.67
C ASN A 43 5.45 6.22 -0.16
N GLN A 44 5.81 7.29 0.54
CA GLN A 44 5.61 7.43 1.99
C GLN A 44 4.16 7.25 2.45
N PHE A 45 3.18 7.55 1.59
CA PHE A 45 1.75 7.43 1.91
C PHE A 45 1.16 6.03 1.64
N SER A 46 1.93 5.10 1.04
CA SER A 46 1.43 3.75 0.70
C SER A 46 1.47 2.75 1.85
N LEU A 47 1.98 3.13 3.03
CA LEU A 47 2.27 2.21 4.13
C LEU A 47 1.06 1.39 4.57
N GLU A 48 -0.12 2.01 4.70
CA GLU A 48 -1.32 1.32 5.15
C GLU A 48 -1.76 0.21 4.18
N VAL A 49 -1.69 0.48 2.87
CA VAL A 49 -2.01 -0.51 1.80
C VAL A 49 -0.97 -1.61 1.76
N LEU A 50 0.31 -1.24 1.88
CA LEU A 50 1.41 -2.20 1.95
C LEU A 50 1.23 -3.14 3.14
N PHE A 51 1.01 -2.59 4.32
CA PHE A 51 0.85 -3.36 5.55
C PHE A 51 -0.35 -4.32 5.47
N HIS A 52 -1.50 -3.83 4.99
CA HIS A 52 -2.69 -4.67 4.78
C HIS A 52 -2.41 -5.85 3.84
N ASN A 53 -1.75 -5.63 2.70
CA ASN A 53 -1.44 -6.73 1.79
C ASN A 53 -0.37 -7.68 2.32
N ARG A 54 0.58 -7.20 3.13
CA ARG A 54 1.56 -8.06 3.81
C ARG A 54 0.88 -8.97 4.83
N MET A 55 -0.05 -8.44 5.63
CA MET A 55 -0.80 -9.27 6.57
C MET A 55 -1.56 -10.41 5.88
N LYS A 56 -2.08 -10.18 4.67
CA LYS A 56 -2.76 -11.20 3.86
C LYS A 56 -1.89 -12.41 3.46
N GLN A 57 -0.58 -12.33 3.66
CA GLN A 57 0.34 -13.40 3.29
C GLN A 57 0.60 -14.40 4.44
N TYR A 58 0.05 -14.16 5.63
CA TYR A 58 0.20 -15.08 6.76
C TYR A 58 -0.80 -16.24 6.68
N ASP A 59 -0.31 -17.47 6.87
CA ASP A 59 -1.13 -18.69 6.85
C ASP A 59 -2.09 -18.80 8.04
N CYS A 60 -1.86 -18.04 9.12
CA CYS A 60 -2.67 -18.08 10.34
C CYS A 60 -3.92 -17.17 10.30
N LEU A 61 -4.25 -16.59 9.15
CA LEU A 61 -5.46 -15.79 9.00
C LEU A 61 -6.70 -16.67 9.10
N THR A 62 -7.68 -16.18 9.87
CA THR A 62 -8.97 -16.84 10.04
C THR A 62 -10.11 -15.89 9.69
N ASN A 63 -11.19 -16.47 9.16
CA ASN A 63 -12.47 -15.75 8.98
C ASN A 63 -13.37 -15.87 10.21
N ASP A 64 -13.00 -16.69 11.19
CA ASP A 64 -13.69 -16.82 12.47
C ASP A 64 -13.14 -15.78 13.46
N SER A 65 -13.96 -14.79 13.81
CA SER A 65 -13.55 -13.74 14.74
C SER A 65 -13.38 -14.22 16.19
N SER A 66 -13.91 -15.38 16.55
CA SER A 66 -13.73 -15.96 17.89
C SER A 66 -12.35 -16.59 18.09
N GLU A 67 -11.73 -17.05 17.00
CA GLU A 67 -10.38 -17.62 16.96
C GLU A 67 -9.29 -16.56 16.68
N ALA A 68 -9.69 -15.36 16.24
CA ALA A 68 -8.77 -14.30 15.85
C ALA A 68 -8.17 -13.59 17.08
N SER A 69 -6.84 -13.52 17.16
CA SER A 69 -6.16 -12.72 18.20
C SER A 69 -6.24 -11.20 17.96
N ALA A 70 -6.42 -10.79 16.70
CA ALA A 70 -6.57 -9.40 16.30
C ALA A 70 -7.36 -9.30 15.00
N VAL A 71 -8.00 -8.14 14.77
CA VAL A 71 -8.75 -7.84 13.55
C VAL A 71 -8.14 -6.63 12.88
N PHE A 72 -7.85 -6.74 11.58
CA PHE A 72 -7.47 -5.61 10.77
C PHE A 72 -8.71 -4.98 10.10
N VAL A 73 -8.95 -3.70 10.38
CA VAL A 73 -10.02 -2.94 9.72
C VAL A 73 -9.42 -2.25 8.48
N PRO A 74 -9.88 -2.55 7.25
CA PRO A 74 -9.31 -2.00 6.03
C PRO A 74 -9.81 -0.58 5.75
N TYR A 75 -9.64 0.31 6.73
CA TYR A 75 -9.94 1.73 6.62
C TYR A 75 -8.64 2.53 6.49
N TYR A 76 -8.50 3.26 5.39
CA TYR A 76 -7.28 3.97 5.05
C TYR A 76 -7.38 5.47 5.35
N SER A 77 -7.31 5.81 6.63
CA SER A 77 -7.62 7.16 7.12
C SER A 77 -6.74 8.25 6.50
N GLY A 78 -5.44 7.99 6.29
CA GLY A 78 -4.54 8.96 5.68
C GLY A 78 -4.98 9.34 4.26
N PHE A 79 -5.43 8.36 3.48
CA PHE A 79 -5.95 8.59 2.13
C PHE A 79 -7.33 9.25 2.10
N ASP A 80 -8.15 9.05 3.11
CA ASP A 80 -9.44 9.72 3.24
C ASP A 80 -9.24 11.21 3.54
N VAL A 81 -8.39 11.52 4.52
CA VAL A 81 -8.01 12.89 4.90
C VAL A 81 -7.31 13.62 3.75
N ALA A 82 -6.39 12.94 3.03
CA ALA A 82 -5.63 13.55 1.94
C ALA A 82 -6.51 14.16 0.84
N ARG A 83 -7.69 13.58 0.56
CA ARG A 83 -8.65 14.12 -0.43
C ARG A 83 -9.10 15.54 -0.11
N TYR A 84 -9.17 15.87 1.17
CA TYR A 84 -9.68 17.14 1.67
C TYR A 84 -8.57 18.10 2.11
N PHE A 85 -7.39 17.59 2.48
CA PHE A 85 -6.26 18.39 2.96
C PHE A 85 -5.24 18.76 1.88
N MET A 86 -4.96 17.86 0.94
CA MET A 86 -4.02 18.09 -0.17
C MET A 86 -4.79 18.77 -1.32
N GLY A 87 -5.31 19.96 -1.00
CA GLY A 87 -6.25 20.76 -1.77
C GLY A 87 -5.67 21.34 -3.05
#